data_AF-A0A2K4DT62-F1
#
_entry.id   AF-A0A2K4DT62-F1
#
_cell.length_a   1.000
_cell.length_b   1.000
_cell.length_c   1.000
_cell.angle_alpha   90.00
_cell.angle_beta   90.00
_cell.angle_gamma   90.00
#
_symmetry.space_group_name_H-M   'P 1'
#
loop_
_entity.id
_entity.type
_entity.pdbx_description
1 polymer ?
#
loop_
_entity_poly.entity_id
_entity_poly.type
_entity_poly.pdbx_seq_one_letter_code
_entity_poly.pdbx_strand_id
1 'polypeptide(L)'
;MKTNRISGFQWALTIFVFFVVTMALSLILRDFQASVGIKRFVFNLTNLAPFIAAIICIVAFKDKRAQLAGLKFSISIRVIERMLLALILPLLIFIVGMFSFNAFADSFILLQATDLSVSVPAIILGHILMAFFAEFGFRSYLQNIVENKVNVFFASIIVGLIYSIWTINTTYGMEYAGYHFLYTFMFSIVVGELIRATNGRTIYIAVIFHAAMSFAQVFLFSEEVGDVFSMKVIALSTTIIGIIYIILSLIIRFIIYKTTNRSLDEVEPNNYLDHINDDEDESSVNSHDKNTEDTNQHHTQNDKKAPSTEDLKQNTPYENDRHSSVVENVKDEINDVSNASNTKSDK
;
A
#
# COMPACT_ATOMS: atom_id res chain seq x y z
N MET A 1 18.64 -10.56 27.42
CA MET A 1 18.91 -10.72 25.97
C MET A 1 19.07 -9.34 25.34
N LYS A 2 19.88 -9.15 24.29
CA LYS A 2 20.02 -7.82 23.63
C LYS A 2 18.87 -7.58 22.65
N THR A 3 18.18 -6.46 22.81
CA THR A 3 17.02 -6.03 22.03
C THR A 3 17.40 -5.60 20.61
N ASN A 4 17.40 -6.55 19.67
CA ASN A 4 17.59 -6.29 18.23
C ASN A 4 16.32 -5.68 17.56
N ARG A 5 15.53 -4.89 18.29
CA ARG A 5 14.28 -4.28 17.80
C ARG A 5 14.49 -2.77 17.67
N ILE A 6 14.14 -2.20 16.52
CA ILE A 6 14.13 -0.74 16.30
C ILE A 6 13.22 -0.09 17.36
N SER A 7 13.66 1.02 17.98
CA SER A 7 12.83 1.73 18.96
C SER A 7 11.57 2.30 18.30
N GLY A 8 10.45 2.40 19.04
CA GLY A 8 9.18 2.91 18.48
C GLY A 8 9.32 4.28 17.80
N PHE A 9 10.11 5.18 18.41
CA PHE A 9 10.46 6.46 17.82
C PHE A 9 11.23 6.34 16.51
N GLN A 10 12.28 5.50 16.45
CA GLN A 10 13.04 5.30 15.20
C GLN A 10 12.21 4.63 14.11
N TRP A 11 11.32 3.71 14.47
CA TRP A 11 10.40 3.05 13.55
C TRP A 11 9.44 4.05 12.90
N ALA A 12 8.73 4.85 13.72
CA ALA A 12 7.82 5.89 13.24
C ALA A 12 8.55 6.96 12.41
N LEU A 13 9.72 7.43 12.88
CA LEU A 13 10.54 8.41 12.17
C LEU A 13 11.07 7.87 10.83
N THR A 14 11.44 6.58 10.75
CA THR A 14 11.89 5.95 9.50
C THR A 14 10.77 5.96 8.46
N ILE A 15 9.55 5.56 8.86
CA ILE A 15 8.37 5.55 7.98
C ILE A 15 8.02 6.98 7.52
N PHE A 16 8.02 7.94 8.46
CA PHE A 16 7.74 9.35 8.15
C PHE A 16 8.76 9.95 7.18
N VAL A 17 10.06 9.79 7.44
CA VAL A 17 11.12 10.31 6.56
C VAL A 17 11.06 9.64 5.20
N PHE A 18 10.87 8.32 5.13
CA PHE A 18 10.70 7.60 3.86
C PHE A 18 9.53 8.18 3.05
N PHE A 19 8.36 8.37 3.67
CA PHE A 19 7.18 8.89 3.00
C PHE A 19 7.37 10.33 2.51
N VAL A 20 7.80 11.25 3.37
CA VAL A 20 7.98 12.67 3.01
C VAL A 20 9.03 12.83 1.91
N VAL A 21 10.16 12.12 2.00
CA VAL A 21 11.21 12.16 0.97
C VAL A 21 10.70 11.55 -0.34
N THR A 22 9.95 10.45 -0.29
CA THR A 22 9.34 9.84 -1.49
C THR A 22 8.37 10.81 -2.17
N MET A 23 7.48 11.47 -1.43
CA MET A 23 6.54 12.43 -1.99
C MET A 23 7.25 13.66 -2.58
N ALA A 24 8.21 14.25 -1.84
CA ALA A 24 8.97 15.41 -2.29
C ALA A 24 9.80 15.11 -3.55
N LEU A 25 10.53 13.99 -3.56
CA LEU A 25 11.30 13.57 -4.74
C LEU A 25 10.40 13.25 -5.92
N SER A 26 9.18 12.73 -5.72
CA SER A 26 8.25 12.46 -6.83
C SER A 26 7.82 13.73 -7.54
N LEU A 27 7.60 14.83 -6.81
CA LEU A 27 7.32 16.13 -7.42
C LEU A 27 8.53 16.65 -8.21
N ILE A 28 9.71 16.63 -7.59
CA ILE A 28 10.97 17.09 -8.23
C ILE A 28 11.27 16.28 -9.50
N LEU A 29 11.23 14.95 -9.42
CA LEU A 29 11.55 14.03 -10.53
C LEU A 29 10.54 14.11 -11.68
N ARG A 30 9.27 14.47 -11.40
CA ARG A 30 8.24 14.68 -12.43
C ARG A 30 8.60 15.86 -13.34
N ASP A 31 9.16 16.92 -12.78
CA ASP A 31 9.56 18.12 -13.51
C ASP A 31 10.83 17.85 -14.34
N PHE A 32 11.76 17.02 -13.83
CA PHE A 32 12.94 16.55 -14.57
C PHE A 32 12.64 15.52 -15.68
N GLN A 33 11.43 14.94 -15.77
CA GLN A 33 11.12 13.91 -16.78
C GLN A 33 11.43 14.36 -18.21
N ALA A 34 11.14 15.62 -18.56
CA ALA A 34 11.36 16.14 -19.90
C ALA A 34 12.85 16.18 -20.29
N SER A 35 13.75 16.35 -19.31
CA SER A 35 15.19 16.46 -19.53
C SER A 35 15.88 15.14 -19.89
N VAL A 36 15.24 13.99 -19.63
CA VAL A 36 15.84 12.66 -19.88
C VAL A 36 15.52 12.13 -21.29
N GLY A 37 14.54 12.71 -21.99
CA GLY A 37 14.17 12.30 -23.35
C GLY A 37 13.47 10.92 -23.46
N ILE A 38 13.25 10.23 -22.34
CA ILE A 38 12.53 8.94 -22.29
C ILE A 38 11.03 9.20 -22.04
N LYS A 39 10.18 8.52 -22.81
CA LYS A 39 8.72 8.62 -22.68
C LYS A 39 8.25 8.03 -21.35
N ARG A 40 7.29 8.69 -20.68
CA ARG A 40 6.76 8.30 -19.36
C ARG A 40 6.26 6.85 -19.29
N PHE A 41 5.64 6.33 -20.35
CA PHE A 41 5.16 4.94 -20.41
C PHE A 41 6.29 3.90 -20.55
N VAL A 42 7.49 4.31 -20.96
CA VAL A 42 8.68 3.44 -20.98
C VAL A 42 9.36 3.49 -19.63
N PHE A 43 9.63 4.71 -19.13
CA PHE A 43 10.23 4.92 -17.82
C PHE A 43 9.75 6.24 -17.23
N ASN A 44 9.02 6.17 -16.12
CA ASN A 44 8.61 7.31 -15.32
C ASN A 44 9.66 7.56 -14.23
N LEU A 45 10.28 8.75 -14.26
CA LEU A 45 11.31 9.14 -13.30
C LEU A 45 10.81 9.14 -11.85
N THR A 46 9.52 9.34 -11.60
CA THR A 46 8.98 9.36 -10.22
C THR A 46 9.17 8.02 -9.51
N ASN A 47 9.30 6.90 -10.23
CA ASN A 47 9.57 5.58 -9.67
C ASN A 47 10.96 5.47 -8.99
N LEU A 48 11.88 6.40 -9.26
CA LEU A 48 13.16 6.51 -8.53
C LEU A 48 13.01 7.09 -7.12
N ALA A 49 11.93 7.82 -6.83
CA ALA A 49 11.71 8.46 -5.53
C ALA A 49 11.76 7.49 -4.32
N PRO A 50 10.99 6.37 -4.30
CA PRO A 50 11.05 5.42 -3.18
C PRO A 50 12.39 4.70 -3.06
N PHE A 51 13.11 4.47 -4.18
CA PHE A 51 14.46 3.91 -4.16
C PHE A 51 15.47 4.86 -3.48
N ILE A 52 15.46 6.13 -3.87
CA ILE A 52 16.34 7.15 -3.29
C ILE A 52 15.98 7.39 -1.81
N ALA A 53 14.69 7.43 -1.47
CA ALA A 53 14.22 7.55 -0.09
C ALA A 53 14.71 6.38 0.78
N ALA A 54 14.63 5.13 0.28
CA ALA A 54 15.18 3.96 0.98
C ALA A 54 16.69 4.09 1.18
N ILE A 55 17.47 4.50 0.18
CA ILE A 55 18.92 4.71 0.32
C ILE A 55 19.22 5.78 1.38
N ILE A 56 18.52 6.91 1.37
CA ILE A 56 18.68 7.99 2.36
C ILE A 56 18.43 7.46 3.77
N CYS A 57 17.33 6.74 3.99
CA CYS A 57 17.01 6.16 5.30
C CYS A 57 18.03 5.08 5.72
N ILE A 58 18.43 4.18 4.81
CA ILE A 58 19.48 3.16 5.04
C ILE A 58 20.80 3.83 5.44
N VAL A 59 21.16 4.98 4.88
CA VAL A 59 22.38 5.74 5.25
C VAL A 59 22.21 6.47 6.58
N ALA A 60 21.09 7.14 6.81
CA ALA A 60 20.84 7.98 7.98
C ALA A 60 20.62 7.20 9.29
N PHE A 61 19.84 6.10 9.26
CA PHE A 61 19.47 5.37 10.48
C PHE A 61 20.53 4.32 10.89
N LYS A 62 20.70 4.10 12.20
CA LYS A 62 21.86 3.38 12.75
C LYS A 62 21.82 1.86 12.58
N ASP A 63 20.65 1.22 12.72
CA ASP A 63 20.54 -0.24 12.69
C ASP A 63 20.58 -0.81 11.26
N LYS A 64 21.79 -0.85 10.67
CA LYS A 64 21.99 -1.36 9.31
C LYS A 64 21.50 -2.80 9.12
N ARG A 65 21.44 -3.61 10.19
CA ARG A 65 20.97 -5.00 10.12
C ARG A 65 19.48 -5.05 9.89
N ALA A 66 18.69 -4.29 10.66
CA ALA A 66 17.24 -4.20 10.47
C ALA A 66 16.89 -3.48 9.15
N GLN A 67 17.63 -2.42 8.81
CA GLN A 67 17.44 -1.63 7.59
C GLN A 67 17.71 -2.41 6.29
N LEU A 68 18.56 -3.44 6.33
CA LEU A 68 18.88 -4.30 5.19
C LEU A 68 18.25 -5.71 5.28
N ALA A 69 17.43 -6.00 6.30
CA ALA A 69 16.93 -7.35 6.54
C ALA A 69 16.04 -7.88 5.39
N GLY A 70 15.30 -6.99 4.71
CA GLY A 70 14.46 -7.27 3.54
C GLY A 70 15.17 -7.24 2.18
N LEU A 71 16.50 -7.00 2.16
CA LEU A 71 17.31 -6.77 0.96
C LEU A 71 18.30 -7.93 0.71
N LYS A 72 17.79 -9.16 0.51
CA LYS A 72 18.62 -10.34 0.21
C LYS A 72 18.46 -10.80 -1.23
N PHE A 73 19.55 -10.72 -2.00
CA PHE A 73 19.66 -11.14 -3.41
C PHE A 73 19.96 -12.64 -3.59
N SER A 74 19.70 -13.47 -2.57
CA SER A 74 19.86 -14.93 -2.69
C SER A 74 18.55 -15.55 -3.16
N ILE A 75 18.64 -16.57 -4.03
CA ILE A 75 17.49 -17.35 -4.49
C ILE A 75 17.27 -18.56 -3.56
N SER A 76 16.02 -18.96 -3.37
CA SER A 76 15.65 -20.23 -2.73
C SER A 76 14.44 -20.83 -3.41
N ILE A 77 14.15 -22.12 -3.18
CA ILE A 77 13.00 -22.80 -3.79
C ILE A 77 11.67 -22.08 -3.51
N ARG A 78 11.48 -21.59 -2.28
CA ARG A 78 10.31 -20.77 -1.88
C ARG A 78 10.24 -19.45 -2.65
N VAL A 79 11.37 -18.84 -3.00
CA VAL A 79 11.38 -17.63 -3.84
C VAL A 79 10.94 -17.95 -5.26
N ILE A 80 11.41 -19.06 -5.83
CA ILE A 80 11.00 -19.52 -7.17
C ILE A 80 9.49 -19.82 -7.22
N GLU A 81 8.96 -20.51 -6.21
CA GLU A 81 7.52 -20.76 -6.03
C GLU A 81 6.71 -19.44 -6.00
N ARG A 82 7.15 -18.46 -5.20
CA ARG A 82 6.49 -17.15 -5.11
C ARG A 82 6.66 -16.31 -6.38
N MET A 83 7.76 -16.44 -7.11
CA MET A 83 7.95 -15.81 -8.44
C MET A 83 6.97 -16.38 -9.48
N LEU A 84 6.67 -17.68 -9.42
CA LEU A 84 5.66 -18.29 -10.30
C LEU A 84 4.25 -17.77 -9.95
N LEU A 85 3.90 -17.70 -8.66
CA LEU A 85 2.64 -17.07 -8.22
C LEU A 85 2.56 -15.59 -8.61
N ALA A 86 3.68 -14.87 -8.57
CA ALA A 86 3.78 -13.47 -9.02
C ALA A 86 3.56 -13.28 -10.53
N LEU A 87 3.60 -14.33 -11.35
CA LEU A 87 3.20 -14.32 -12.77
C LEU A 87 1.77 -14.82 -12.98
N ILE A 88 1.33 -15.82 -12.21
CA ILE A 88 -0.02 -16.39 -12.30
C ILE A 88 -1.09 -15.37 -11.84
N LEU A 89 -0.86 -14.66 -10.74
CA LEU A 89 -1.85 -13.72 -10.19
C LEU A 89 -2.17 -12.56 -11.15
N PRO A 90 -1.18 -11.87 -11.78
CA PRO A 90 -1.45 -10.92 -12.85
C PRO A 90 -2.24 -11.56 -14.00
N LEU A 91 -1.82 -12.72 -14.50
CA LEU A 91 -2.52 -13.43 -15.58
C LEU A 91 -4.01 -13.64 -15.27
N LEU A 92 -4.35 -14.10 -14.06
CA LEU A 92 -5.73 -14.27 -13.64
C LEU A 92 -6.51 -12.94 -13.58
N ILE A 93 -5.89 -11.87 -13.07
CA ILE A 93 -6.50 -10.53 -13.04
C ILE A 93 -6.79 -10.04 -14.46
N PHE A 94 -5.85 -10.16 -15.39
CA PHE A 94 -6.04 -9.74 -16.78
C PHE A 94 -7.03 -10.64 -17.53
N ILE A 95 -7.12 -11.94 -17.25
CA ILE A 95 -8.14 -12.82 -17.82
C ILE A 95 -9.55 -12.38 -17.41
N VAL A 96 -9.77 -12.05 -16.12
CA VAL A 96 -11.05 -11.49 -15.66
C VAL A 96 -11.33 -10.14 -16.33
N GLY A 97 -10.32 -9.27 -16.41
CA GLY A 97 -10.42 -7.97 -17.10
C GLY A 97 -10.84 -8.13 -18.57
N MET A 98 -10.13 -8.94 -19.34
CA MET A 98 -10.44 -9.23 -20.75
C MET A 98 -11.85 -9.80 -20.94
N PHE A 99 -12.31 -10.67 -20.02
CA PHE A 99 -13.70 -11.15 -20.04
C PHE A 99 -14.71 -10.02 -19.79
N SER A 100 -14.45 -9.13 -18.80
CA SER A 100 -15.31 -7.98 -18.53
C SER A 100 -15.35 -6.98 -19.70
N PHE A 101 -14.23 -6.68 -20.34
CA PHE A 101 -14.19 -5.83 -21.54
C PHE A 101 -15.01 -6.43 -22.69
N ASN A 102 -14.86 -7.73 -22.95
CA ASN A 102 -15.64 -8.41 -23.99
C ASN A 102 -17.15 -8.52 -23.69
N ALA A 103 -17.55 -8.46 -22.42
CA ALA A 103 -18.95 -8.63 -22.00
C ALA A 103 -19.71 -7.32 -21.80
N PHE A 104 -19.01 -6.21 -21.49
CA PHE A 104 -19.62 -4.96 -21.03
C PHE A 104 -19.07 -3.69 -21.72
N ALA A 105 -18.10 -3.82 -22.63
CA ALA A 105 -17.53 -2.74 -23.42
C ALA A 105 -17.30 -3.19 -24.88
N ASP A 106 -16.72 -2.33 -25.71
CA ASP A 106 -16.46 -2.59 -27.14
C ASP A 106 -15.21 -3.47 -27.38
N SER A 107 -15.01 -4.50 -26.54
CA SER A 107 -13.78 -5.33 -26.46
C SER A 107 -12.56 -4.52 -26.01
N PHE A 108 -11.35 -5.01 -26.30
CA PHE A 108 -10.08 -4.33 -26.06
C PHE A 108 -9.13 -4.53 -27.25
N ILE A 109 -8.32 -3.52 -27.57
CA ILE A 109 -7.35 -3.58 -28.67
C ILE A 109 -5.98 -4.00 -28.12
N LEU A 110 -5.48 -5.15 -28.58
CA LEU A 110 -4.10 -5.56 -28.32
C LEU A 110 -3.13 -4.59 -29.00
N LEU A 111 -2.22 -4.00 -28.22
CA LEU A 111 -1.23 -3.05 -28.75
C LEU A 111 -0.26 -3.76 -29.70
N GLN A 112 -0.40 -3.52 -31.01
CA GLN A 112 0.47 -4.13 -32.01
C GLN A 112 1.87 -3.50 -31.96
N ALA A 113 2.89 -4.36 -32.06
CA ALA A 113 4.30 -3.94 -31.95
C ALA A 113 4.75 -2.98 -33.08
N THR A 114 3.98 -2.88 -34.17
CA THR A 114 4.20 -1.99 -35.32
C THR A 114 3.73 -0.56 -35.09
N ASP A 115 2.73 -0.35 -34.24
CA ASP A 115 2.10 0.97 -34.02
C ASP A 115 2.79 1.73 -32.88
N LEU A 116 3.69 1.03 -32.19
CA LEU A 116 4.49 1.53 -31.09
C LEU A 116 5.69 2.35 -31.57
N SER A 117 5.67 3.63 -31.23
CA SER A 117 6.80 4.57 -31.39
C SER A 117 8.09 4.21 -30.63
N VAL A 118 8.12 3.11 -29.87
CA VAL A 118 9.26 2.58 -29.09
C VAL A 118 9.19 1.05 -29.11
N SER A 119 10.31 0.34 -29.26
CA SER A 119 10.29 -1.12 -29.37
C SER A 119 9.78 -1.81 -28.10
N VAL A 120 9.01 -2.90 -28.26
CA VAL A 120 8.47 -3.70 -27.15
C VAL A 120 9.55 -4.14 -26.13
N PRO A 121 10.77 -4.58 -26.53
CA PRO A 121 11.83 -4.90 -25.56
C PRO A 121 12.26 -3.70 -24.69
N ALA A 122 12.24 -2.47 -25.22
CA ALA A 122 12.55 -1.28 -24.44
C ALA A 122 11.44 -0.94 -23.43
N ILE A 123 10.17 -1.18 -23.78
CA ILE A 123 9.04 -1.06 -22.85
C ILE A 123 9.18 -2.10 -21.73
N ILE A 124 9.41 -3.37 -22.06
CA ILE A 124 9.61 -4.44 -21.07
C ILE A 124 10.77 -4.10 -20.11
N LEU A 125 11.93 -3.69 -20.64
CA LEU A 125 13.07 -3.30 -19.82
C LEU A 125 12.75 -2.09 -18.93
N GLY A 126 12.08 -1.08 -19.47
CA GLY A 126 11.64 0.10 -18.74
C GLY A 126 10.69 -0.23 -17.59
N HIS A 127 9.70 -1.10 -17.81
CA HIS A 127 8.79 -1.60 -16.77
C HIS A 127 9.49 -2.44 -15.70
N ILE A 128 10.47 -3.28 -16.08
CA ILE A 128 11.30 -4.01 -15.10
C ILE A 128 12.10 -3.05 -14.23
N LEU A 129 12.66 -1.98 -14.79
CA LEU A 129 13.41 -0.97 -14.04
C LEU A 129 12.49 -0.11 -13.15
N MET A 130 11.33 0.32 -13.65
CA MET A 130 10.32 1.03 -12.85
C MET A 130 9.84 0.19 -11.66
N ALA A 131 9.58 -1.10 -11.89
CA ALA A 131 9.24 -2.08 -10.85
C ALA A 131 10.39 -2.26 -9.84
N PHE A 132 11.64 -2.38 -10.31
CA PHE A 132 12.81 -2.49 -9.44
C PHE A 132 12.94 -1.31 -8.48
N PHE A 133 12.90 -0.08 -8.99
CA PHE A 133 13.06 1.10 -8.13
C PHE A 133 11.88 1.29 -7.17
N ALA A 134 10.64 1.06 -7.61
CA ALA A 134 9.47 1.13 -6.75
C ALA A 134 9.51 0.06 -5.64
N GLU A 135 9.63 -1.21 -6.00
CA GLU A 135 9.50 -2.32 -5.05
C GLU A 135 10.74 -2.50 -4.16
N PHE A 136 11.92 -2.03 -4.57
CA PHE A 136 13.08 -1.90 -3.66
C PHE A 136 12.71 -1.02 -2.46
N GLY A 137 12.14 0.15 -2.71
CA GLY A 137 11.75 1.09 -1.66
C GLY A 137 10.55 0.60 -0.86
N PHE A 138 9.47 0.16 -1.52
CA PHE A 138 8.23 -0.21 -0.83
C PHE A 138 8.24 -1.61 -0.19
N ARG A 139 8.83 -2.64 -0.82
CA ARG A 139 8.76 -4.05 -0.36
C ARG A 139 10.03 -4.58 0.24
N SER A 140 11.16 -4.28 -0.37
CA SER A 140 12.45 -4.76 0.14
C SER A 140 12.95 -3.93 1.32
N TYR A 141 12.55 -2.66 1.36
CA TYR A 141 12.87 -1.75 2.46
C TYR A 141 11.66 -1.48 3.39
N LEU A 142 10.68 -0.66 2.96
CA LEU A 142 9.64 -0.12 3.86
C LEU A 142 8.80 -1.23 4.53
N GLN A 143 8.30 -2.20 3.77
CA GLN A 143 7.54 -3.33 4.32
C GLN A 143 8.30 -4.01 5.47
N ASN A 144 9.55 -4.38 5.25
CA ASN A 144 10.39 -5.01 6.27
C ASN A 144 10.62 -4.08 7.48
N ILE A 145 10.71 -2.75 7.30
CA ILE A 145 10.76 -1.79 8.41
C ILE A 145 9.46 -1.85 9.23
N VAL A 146 8.30 -1.77 8.57
CA VAL A 146 6.98 -1.80 9.21
C VAL A 146 6.77 -3.12 9.97
N GLU A 147 7.17 -4.25 9.37
CA GLU A 147 7.12 -5.60 9.93
C GLU A 147 7.97 -5.83 11.20
N ASN A 148 8.77 -4.87 11.67
CA ASN A 148 9.46 -4.97 12.98
C ASN A 148 8.53 -4.67 14.18
N LYS A 149 7.30 -4.20 13.93
CA LYS A 149 6.34 -3.77 14.97
C LYS A 149 4.91 -4.24 14.76
N VAL A 150 4.56 -4.68 13.56
CA VAL A 150 3.22 -5.21 13.24
C VAL A 150 3.34 -6.41 12.33
N ASN A 151 2.32 -7.27 12.32
CA ASN A 151 2.33 -8.47 11.49
C ASN A 151 2.26 -8.09 10.00
N VAL A 152 2.63 -9.02 9.13
CA VAL A 152 2.72 -8.79 7.68
C VAL A 152 1.41 -8.29 7.07
N PHE A 153 0.23 -8.65 7.62
CA PHE A 153 -1.05 -8.17 7.08
C PHE A 153 -1.27 -6.68 7.40
N PHE A 154 -1.08 -6.26 8.65
CA PHE A 154 -1.15 -4.83 9.00
C PHE A 154 -0.02 -4.03 8.35
N ALA A 155 1.18 -4.60 8.21
CA ALA A 155 2.26 -3.97 7.46
C ALA A 155 1.86 -3.73 6.00
N SER A 156 1.24 -4.71 5.36
CA SER A 156 0.79 -4.60 3.97
C SER A 156 -0.34 -3.58 3.78
N ILE A 157 -1.21 -3.41 4.79
CA ILE A 157 -2.20 -2.32 4.83
C ILE A 157 -1.51 -0.96 4.93
N ILE A 158 -0.58 -0.78 5.88
CA ILE A 158 0.15 0.49 6.09
C ILE A 158 0.93 0.87 4.83
N VAL A 159 1.73 -0.05 4.29
CA VAL A 159 2.45 0.16 3.03
C VAL A 159 1.49 0.36 1.87
N GLY A 160 0.32 -0.29 1.87
CA GLY A 160 -0.72 -0.10 0.88
C GLY A 160 -1.31 1.29 0.86
N LEU A 161 -1.59 1.89 2.02
CA LEU A 161 -2.04 3.28 2.12
C LEU A 161 -0.96 4.24 1.60
N ILE A 162 0.29 4.07 2.06
CA ILE A 162 1.43 4.91 1.65
C ILE A 162 1.67 4.81 0.13
N TYR A 163 1.68 3.59 -0.42
CA TYR A 163 1.84 3.33 -1.85
C TYR A 163 0.70 3.95 -2.68
N SER A 164 -0.55 3.76 -2.23
CA SER A 164 -1.74 4.27 -2.94
C SER A 164 -1.82 5.79 -2.94
N ILE A 165 -1.39 6.45 -1.86
CA ILE A 165 -1.25 7.91 -1.79
C ILE A 165 -0.13 8.40 -2.73
N TRP A 166 1.00 7.70 -2.76
CA TRP A 166 2.13 8.06 -3.63
C TRP A 166 1.80 7.98 -5.13
N THR A 167 1.02 6.98 -5.52
CA THR A 167 0.67 6.70 -6.92
C THR A 167 -0.68 7.28 -7.35
N ILE A 168 -1.42 7.97 -6.46
CA ILE A 168 -2.79 8.39 -6.75
C ILE A 168 -2.87 9.27 -8.01
N ASN A 169 -3.74 8.88 -8.94
CA ASN A 169 -3.95 9.61 -10.18
C ASN A 169 -5.29 10.37 -10.12
N THR A 170 -5.21 11.68 -9.90
CA THR A 170 -6.36 12.61 -9.89
C THR A 170 -6.62 13.27 -11.25
N THR A 171 -5.81 13.00 -12.27
CA THR A 171 -5.91 13.64 -13.60
C THR A 171 -7.25 13.36 -14.28
N TYR A 172 -7.82 12.17 -14.09
CA TYR A 172 -9.07 11.72 -14.72
C TYR A 172 -10.29 11.85 -13.78
N GLY A 173 -10.20 12.73 -12.77
CA GLY A 173 -11.27 13.00 -11.82
C GLY A 173 -11.31 12.07 -10.60
N MET A 174 -12.14 12.43 -9.62
CA MET A 174 -12.17 11.78 -8.29
C MET A 174 -12.69 10.34 -8.31
N GLU A 175 -13.60 10.00 -9.23
CA GLU A 175 -14.10 8.62 -9.35
C GLU A 175 -13.00 7.68 -9.85
N TYR A 176 -12.29 8.07 -10.92
CA TYR A 176 -11.11 7.35 -11.40
C TYR A 176 -10.06 7.21 -10.28
N ALA A 177 -9.76 8.30 -9.57
CA ALA A 177 -8.79 8.31 -8.48
C ALA A 177 -9.16 7.33 -7.35
N GLY A 178 -10.45 7.20 -7.03
CA GLY A 178 -10.96 6.23 -6.04
C GLY A 178 -10.72 4.77 -6.45
N TYR A 179 -11.02 4.42 -7.71
CA TYR A 179 -10.74 3.07 -8.22
C TYR A 179 -9.24 2.82 -8.40
N HIS A 180 -8.45 3.81 -8.81
CA HIS A 180 -6.99 3.72 -8.87
C HIS A 180 -6.38 3.49 -7.47
N PHE A 181 -6.90 4.18 -6.45
CA PHE A 181 -6.51 3.95 -5.05
C PHE A 181 -6.84 2.51 -4.61
N LEU A 182 -8.07 2.04 -4.86
CA LEU A 182 -8.46 0.65 -4.54
C LEU A 182 -7.56 -0.39 -5.24
N TYR A 183 -7.28 -0.18 -6.53
CA TYR A 183 -6.37 -1.01 -7.32
C TYR A 183 -4.99 -1.10 -6.67
N THR A 184 -4.37 0.05 -6.40
CA THR A 184 -2.99 0.11 -5.88
C THR A 184 -2.88 -0.31 -4.41
N PHE A 185 -3.97 -0.16 -3.64
CA PHE A 185 -4.09 -0.69 -2.29
C PHE A 185 -4.13 -2.23 -2.28
N MET A 186 -5.00 -2.83 -3.11
CA MET A 186 -5.09 -4.29 -3.21
C MET A 186 -3.86 -4.92 -3.87
N PHE A 187 -3.28 -4.27 -4.89
CA PHE A 187 -1.95 -4.61 -5.42
C PHE A 187 -0.93 -4.73 -4.29
N SER A 188 -0.88 -3.74 -3.39
CA SER A 188 0.06 -3.73 -2.27
C SER A 188 -0.14 -4.88 -1.30
N ILE A 189 -1.39 -5.21 -0.95
CA ILE A 189 -1.69 -6.33 -0.04
C ILE A 189 -1.33 -7.67 -0.68
N VAL A 190 -1.60 -7.85 -1.98
CA VAL A 190 -1.20 -9.05 -2.72
C VAL A 190 0.32 -9.23 -2.75
N VAL A 191 1.09 -8.17 -3.02
CA VAL A 191 2.55 -8.24 -2.98
C VAL A 191 3.07 -8.55 -1.57
N GLY A 192 2.50 -7.92 -0.53
CA GLY A 192 2.85 -8.19 0.86
C GLY A 192 2.66 -9.66 1.26
N GLU A 193 1.57 -10.30 0.81
CA GLU A 193 1.35 -11.73 1.04
C GLU A 193 2.21 -12.64 0.14
N LEU A 194 2.53 -12.22 -1.09
CA LEU A 194 3.50 -12.91 -1.97
C LEU A 194 4.92 -12.95 -1.39
N ILE A 195 5.36 -11.89 -0.73
CA ILE A 195 6.72 -11.78 -0.17
C ILE A 195 6.85 -12.34 1.26
N ARG A 196 5.74 -12.74 1.91
CA ARG A 196 5.77 -13.26 3.28
C ARG A 196 6.67 -14.48 3.41
N ALA A 197 7.41 -14.54 4.52
CA ALA A 197 8.23 -15.69 4.93
C ALA A 197 9.28 -16.13 3.89
N THR A 198 9.68 -15.20 3.03
CA THR A 198 10.83 -15.32 2.10
C THR A 198 12.17 -15.11 2.82
N ASN A 199 12.13 -14.74 4.10
CA ASN A 199 13.28 -14.34 4.93
C ASN A 199 14.05 -13.14 4.34
N GLY A 200 13.34 -12.16 3.79
CA GLY A 200 13.93 -10.94 3.21
C GLY A 200 14.44 -11.10 1.77
N ARG A 201 13.99 -12.14 1.06
CA ARG A 201 14.29 -12.35 -0.37
C ARG A 201 13.13 -11.85 -1.24
N THR A 202 12.72 -10.60 -0.99
CA THR A 202 11.45 -10.06 -1.50
C THR A 202 11.55 -9.49 -2.91
N ILE A 203 12.71 -8.94 -3.27
CA ILE A 203 12.91 -8.11 -4.47
C ILE A 203 12.47 -8.82 -5.77
N TYR A 204 12.90 -10.05 -6.01
CA TYR A 204 12.58 -10.77 -7.26
C TYR A 204 11.08 -11.01 -7.45
N ILE A 205 10.37 -11.32 -6.36
CA ILE A 205 8.94 -11.62 -6.36
C ILE A 205 8.15 -10.34 -6.63
N ALA A 206 8.47 -9.28 -5.88
CA ALA A 206 7.80 -8.00 -6.01
C ALA A 206 8.03 -7.35 -7.38
N VAL A 207 9.27 -7.36 -7.88
CA VAL A 207 9.61 -6.80 -9.20
C VAL A 207 8.91 -7.55 -10.33
N ILE A 208 8.85 -8.89 -10.27
CA ILE A 208 8.12 -9.67 -11.28
C ILE A 208 6.63 -9.35 -11.26
N PHE A 209 6.00 -9.28 -10.08
CA PHE A 209 4.57 -8.94 -9.98
C PHE A 209 4.29 -7.52 -10.50
N HIS A 210 5.06 -6.52 -10.05
CA HIS A 210 4.89 -5.13 -10.48
C HIS A 210 5.15 -4.97 -11.99
N ALA A 211 6.22 -5.55 -12.51
CA ALA A 211 6.53 -5.50 -13.94
C ALA A 211 5.43 -6.16 -14.77
N ALA A 212 4.95 -7.35 -14.37
CA ALA A 212 3.87 -8.04 -15.06
C ALA A 212 2.55 -7.25 -15.05
N MET A 213 2.15 -6.71 -13.90
CA MET A 213 0.96 -5.87 -13.77
C MET A 213 1.03 -4.62 -14.64
N SER A 214 2.10 -3.83 -14.50
CA SER A 214 2.24 -2.56 -15.23
C SER A 214 2.44 -2.76 -16.73
N PHE A 215 3.22 -3.76 -17.16
CA PHE A 215 3.42 -4.06 -18.57
C PHE A 215 2.13 -4.55 -19.24
N ALA A 216 1.37 -5.43 -18.59
CA ALA A 216 0.13 -5.94 -19.14
C ALA A 216 -0.95 -4.85 -19.28
N GLN A 217 -1.00 -3.86 -18.38
CA GLN A 217 -1.86 -2.67 -18.58
C GLN A 217 -1.48 -1.92 -19.86
N VAL A 218 -0.19 -1.68 -20.12
CA VAL A 218 0.26 -1.01 -21.36
C VAL A 218 0.05 -1.86 -22.60
N PHE A 219 0.21 -3.19 -22.51
CA PHE A 219 0.14 -4.09 -23.68
C PHE A 219 -1.29 -4.49 -24.08
N LEU A 220 -2.20 -4.62 -23.11
CA LEU A 220 -3.57 -5.07 -23.32
C LEU A 220 -4.59 -3.92 -23.36
N PHE A 221 -4.33 -2.83 -22.64
CA PHE A 221 -5.31 -1.78 -22.32
C PHE A 221 -4.72 -0.36 -22.52
N SER A 222 -3.89 -0.14 -23.57
CA SER A 222 -3.31 1.18 -23.86
C SER A 222 -4.35 2.24 -24.24
N GLU A 223 -5.36 1.84 -25.00
CA GLU A 223 -6.44 2.73 -25.47
C GLU A 223 -7.41 3.10 -24.33
N GLU A 224 -7.44 2.28 -23.28
CA GLU A 224 -8.31 2.41 -22.10
C GLU A 224 -7.74 3.36 -21.02
N VAL A 225 -6.61 4.03 -21.31
CA VAL A 225 -5.93 4.89 -20.34
C VAL A 225 -6.73 6.16 -20.07
N GLY A 226 -7.28 6.23 -18.85
CA GLY A 226 -8.07 7.36 -18.36
C GLY A 226 -9.57 7.09 -18.34
N ASP A 227 -10.03 5.99 -18.92
CA ASP A 227 -11.41 5.57 -18.78
C ASP A 227 -11.72 5.05 -17.36
N VAL A 228 -12.89 5.46 -16.85
CA VAL A 228 -13.38 5.12 -15.51
C VAL A 228 -13.89 3.68 -15.45
N PHE A 229 -14.52 3.17 -16.52
CA PHE A 229 -15.00 1.77 -16.55
C PHE A 229 -13.81 0.79 -16.53
N SER A 230 -12.77 1.10 -17.27
CA SER A 230 -11.51 0.35 -17.34
C SER A 230 -10.79 0.31 -15.99
N MET A 231 -10.69 1.46 -15.33
CA MET A 231 -10.13 1.53 -13.98
C MET A 231 -10.99 0.75 -12.96
N LYS A 232 -12.33 0.80 -13.08
CA LYS A 232 -13.25 -0.04 -12.28
C LYS A 232 -12.98 -1.52 -12.47
N VAL A 233 -12.93 -2.00 -13.72
CA VAL A 233 -12.68 -3.41 -14.06
C VAL A 233 -11.34 -3.88 -13.50
N ILE A 234 -10.25 -3.13 -13.70
CA ILE A 234 -8.92 -3.49 -13.21
C ILE A 234 -8.88 -3.50 -11.67
N ALA A 235 -9.47 -2.50 -11.01
CA ALA A 235 -9.51 -2.41 -9.56
C ALA A 235 -10.31 -3.55 -8.93
N LEU A 236 -11.50 -3.84 -9.46
CA LEU A 236 -12.37 -4.91 -8.96
C LEU A 236 -11.79 -6.30 -9.24
N SER A 237 -11.21 -6.53 -10.42
CA SER A 237 -10.53 -7.79 -10.76
C SER A 237 -9.33 -8.05 -9.83
N THR A 238 -8.51 -7.02 -9.60
CA THR A 238 -7.38 -7.08 -8.64
C THR A 238 -7.88 -7.34 -7.21
N THR A 239 -8.99 -6.72 -6.81
CA THR A 239 -9.61 -6.90 -5.49
C THR A 239 -10.13 -8.33 -5.31
N ILE A 240 -10.89 -8.86 -6.27
CA ILE A 240 -11.47 -10.21 -6.22
C ILE A 240 -10.37 -11.28 -6.16
N ILE A 241 -9.43 -11.26 -7.11
CA ILE A 241 -8.33 -12.23 -7.15
C ILE A 241 -7.43 -12.09 -5.92
N GLY A 242 -7.17 -10.86 -5.46
CA GLY A 242 -6.38 -10.59 -4.27
C GLY A 242 -7.03 -11.13 -2.99
N ILE A 243 -8.33 -10.88 -2.78
CA ILE A 243 -9.07 -11.42 -1.63
C ILE A 243 -9.08 -12.95 -1.65
N ILE A 244 -9.33 -13.57 -2.81
CA ILE A 244 -9.29 -15.04 -2.96
C ILE A 244 -7.91 -15.58 -2.58
N TYR A 245 -6.83 -14.96 -3.06
CA TYR A 245 -5.45 -15.37 -2.75
C TYR A 245 -5.13 -15.23 -1.25
N ILE A 246 -5.56 -14.15 -0.61
CA ILE A 246 -5.35 -13.93 0.84
C ILE A 246 -6.14 -14.94 1.67
N ILE A 247 -7.42 -15.16 1.35
CA ILE A 247 -8.28 -16.13 2.05
C ILE A 247 -7.74 -17.56 1.88
N LEU A 248 -7.33 -17.95 0.67
CA LEU A 248 -6.72 -19.25 0.42
C LEU A 248 -5.43 -19.43 1.23
N SER A 249 -4.58 -18.40 1.27
CA SER A 249 -3.35 -18.40 2.06
C SER A 249 -3.63 -18.53 3.57
N LEU A 250 -4.67 -17.87 4.09
CA LEU A 250 -5.13 -18.00 5.47
C LEU A 250 -5.65 -19.41 5.79
N ILE A 251 -6.47 -19.99 4.90
CA ILE A 251 -7.03 -21.34 5.06
C ILE A 251 -5.91 -22.39 5.09
N ILE A 252 -4.94 -22.29 4.17
CA ILE A 252 -3.79 -23.21 4.11
C ILE A 252 -2.98 -23.14 5.41
N ARG A 253 -2.70 -21.94 5.94
CA ARG A 253 -2.02 -21.75 7.24
C ARG A 253 -2.79 -22.42 8.38
N PHE A 254 -4.10 -22.20 8.45
CA PHE A 254 -4.95 -22.77 9.50
C PHE A 254 -4.97 -24.31 9.47
N ILE A 255 -5.02 -24.91 8.28
CA ILE A 255 -4.93 -26.37 8.10
C ILE A 255 -3.55 -26.87 8.56
N ILE A 256 -2.45 -26.27 8.10
CA ILE A 256 -1.09 -26.67 8.47
C ILE A 256 -0.89 -26.60 9.99
N TYR A 257 -1.34 -25.52 10.64
CA TYR A 257 -1.30 -25.37 12.09
C TYR A 257 -2.03 -26.53 12.79
N LYS A 258 -3.30 -26.77 12.43
CA LYS A 258 -4.14 -27.82 13.03
C LYS A 258 -3.60 -29.23 12.79
N THR A 259 -2.95 -29.50 11.66
CA THR A 259 -2.40 -30.82 11.31
C THR A 259 -1.02 -31.07 11.92
N THR A 260 -0.20 -30.04 12.11
CA THR A 260 1.21 -30.22 12.54
C THR A 260 1.41 -30.09 14.06
N ASN A 261 0.43 -29.51 14.78
CA ASN A 261 0.45 -29.34 16.24
C ASN A 261 1.68 -28.59 16.81
N ARG A 262 2.41 -27.88 15.94
CA ARG A 262 3.44 -26.90 16.28
C ARG A 262 2.77 -25.59 16.70
N SER A 263 3.37 -24.84 17.62
CA SER A 263 2.94 -23.45 17.84
C SER A 263 3.08 -22.67 16.54
N LEU A 264 2.22 -21.67 16.33
CA LEU A 264 2.27 -20.84 15.12
C LEU A 264 3.65 -20.20 14.93
N ASP A 265 4.32 -19.92 16.03
CA ASP A 265 5.61 -19.22 16.12
C ASP A 265 6.81 -20.17 15.80
N GLU A 266 6.64 -21.49 15.93
CA GLU A 266 7.57 -22.49 15.39
C GLU A 266 7.42 -22.71 13.87
N VAL A 267 6.31 -22.28 13.28
CA VAL A 267 6.01 -22.50 11.85
C VAL A 267 6.49 -21.32 10.99
N GLU A 268 6.23 -20.06 11.40
CA GLU A 268 6.78 -18.85 10.76
C GLU A 268 7.02 -17.72 11.78
N PRO A 269 8.19 -17.03 11.75
CA PRO A 269 8.35 -15.76 12.47
C PRO A 269 7.46 -14.65 11.86
N ASN A 270 6.98 -13.70 12.68
CA ASN A 270 5.93 -12.70 12.36
C ASN A 270 4.55 -13.33 12.11
N ASN A 271 4.06 -14.07 13.10
CA ASN A 271 2.69 -14.57 13.18
C ASN A 271 1.68 -13.40 13.40
N TYR A 272 0.40 -13.61 13.09
CA TYR A 272 -0.65 -12.58 13.19
C TYR A 272 -0.87 -12.06 14.61
N LEU A 273 -0.66 -12.91 15.63
CA LEU A 273 -0.89 -12.61 17.04
C LEU A 273 0.39 -12.23 17.81
N ASP A 274 1.56 -12.30 17.16
CA ASP A 274 2.93 -12.16 17.70
C ASP A 274 3.25 -10.76 18.29
N HIS A 275 2.29 -9.83 18.23
CA HIS A 275 2.43 -8.45 18.72
C HIS A 275 1.23 -7.99 19.55
N ILE A 276 0.34 -8.90 19.96
CA ILE A 276 -0.83 -8.55 20.80
C ILE A 276 -0.50 -8.63 22.29
N ASN A 277 0.46 -9.47 22.68
CA ASN A 277 0.79 -9.71 24.10
C ASN A 277 2.02 -8.93 24.60
N ASP A 278 2.83 -8.36 23.71
CA ASP A 278 4.10 -7.70 24.08
C ASP A 278 3.93 -6.40 24.91
N ASP A 279 2.72 -5.82 24.94
CA ASP A 279 2.42 -4.55 25.63
C ASP A 279 1.77 -4.73 27.03
N GLU A 280 1.40 -5.96 27.44
CA GLU A 280 0.75 -6.20 28.76
C GLU A 280 1.74 -6.51 29.90
N ASP A 281 2.95 -7.02 29.60
CA ASP A 281 3.88 -7.59 30.59
C ASP A 281 4.87 -6.59 31.25
N GLU A 282 4.94 -5.31 30.83
CA GLU A 282 5.88 -4.33 31.45
C GLU A 282 5.37 -3.70 32.78
N SER A 283 4.21 -4.11 33.32
CA SER A 283 3.56 -3.42 34.45
C SER A 283 3.28 -4.23 35.73
N SER A 284 3.97 -5.35 36.01
CA SER A 284 3.74 -6.10 37.27
C SER A 284 4.87 -6.93 37.90
N VAL A 285 6.16 -6.60 37.71
CA VAL A 285 7.26 -7.30 38.44
C VAL A 285 8.22 -6.33 39.14
N ASN A 286 7.85 -5.83 40.33
CA ASN A 286 8.83 -5.29 41.29
C ASN A 286 8.34 -5.20 42.75
N SER A 287 8.16 -6.35 43.42
CA SER A 287 8.16 -6.42 44.90
C SER A 287 8.29 -7.87 45.38
N HIS A 288 9.53 -8.31 45.65
CA HIS A 288 9.78 -9.54 46.42
C HIS A 288 10.20 -9.19 47.86
N ASP A 289 9.65 -9.96 48.79
CA ASP A 289 10.10 -10.24 50.16
C ASP A 289 10.10 -9.12 51.22
N LYS A 290 9.15 -9.26 52.16
CA LYS A 290 9.44 -9.47 53.58
C LYS A 290 8.29 -10.19 54.29
N ASN A 291 8.58 -11.33 54.94
CA ASN A 291 7.67 -12.00 55.87
C ASN A 291 7.59 -11.24 57.20
N THR A 292 6.45 -11.30 57.89
CA THR A 292 6.22 -11.99 59.19
C THR A 292 4.77 -11.74 59.67
N GLU A 293 4.25 -12.62 60.52
CA GLU A 293 2.92 -12.62 61.19
C GLU A 293 2.56 -11.27 61.88
N ASP A 294 1.30 -10.88 62.16
CA ASP A 294 0.35 -11.58 63.05
C ASP A 294 -1.08 -10.92 63.13
N THR A 295 -2.09 -11.71 63.52
CA THR A 295 -3.31 -11.38 64.33
C THR A 295 -4.42 -10.35 63.90
N ASN A 296 -5.65 -10.88 63.71
CA ASN A 296 -7.03 -10.39 64.01
C ASN A 296 -7.50 -8.91 63.84
N GLN A 297 -8.63 -8.66 63.13
CA GLN A 297 -9.99 -8.43 63.73
C GLN A 297 -11.14 -8.05 62.74
N HIS A 298 -12.29 -8.73 62.90
CA HIS A 298 -13.72 -8.30 62.86
C HIS A 298 -14.38 -7.31 61.85
N HIS A 299 -15.59 -7.72 61.39
CA HIS A 299 -16.81 -6.94 61.10
C HIS A 299 -16.86 -5.96 59.89
N THR A 300 -17.99 -5.66 59.21
CA THR A 300 -19.36 -6.25 59.13
C THR A 300 -20.10 -5.74 57.87
N GLN A 301 -21.01 -6.58 57.35
CA GLN A 301 -22.16 -6.37 56.43
C GLN A 301 -22.74 -4.97 56.08
N ASN A 302 -23.50 -4.98 54.96
CA ASN A 302 -24.67 -4.14 54.57
C ASN A 302 -24.38 -2.74 53.93
N ASP A 303 -25.20 -2.21 53.00
CA ASP A 303 -26.34 -2.78 52.23
C ASP A 303 -26.58 -2.03 50.88
N LYS A 304 -27.58 -2.49 50.11
CA LYS A 304 -28.04 -1.95 48.81
C LYS A 304 -28.62 -0.53 48.86
N LYS A 305 -28.51 0.23 47.74
CA LYS A 305 -29.67 0.66 46.90
C LYS A 305 -29.31 1.55 45.70
N ALA A 306 -29.98 1.29 44.56
CA ALA A 306 -30.38 2.31 43.57
C ALA A 306 -31.84 2.75 43.90
N PRO A 307 -32.37 3.89 43.39
CA PRO A 307 -32.72 4.10 41.96
C PRO A 307 -32.14 5.46 41.44
N SER A 308 -32.65 6.24 40.47
CA SER A 308 -33.88 6.25 39.63
C SER A 308 -33.65 7.04 38.31
N THR A 309 -34.59 6.90 37.36
CA THR A 309 -34.69 7.65 36.08
C THR A 309 -35.95 8.51 36.02
N GLU A 310 -35.87 9.70 35.40
CA GLU A 310 -36.95 10.54 34.77
C GLU A 310 -36.32 11.92 34.39
N ASP A 311 -36.73 12.71 33.37
CA ASP A 311 -37.39 12.38 32.09
C ASP A 311 -37.25 13.51 31.03
N LEU A 312 -37.31 13.13 29.74
CA LEU A 312 -37.68 13.83 28.48
C LEU A 312 -37.68 15.39 28.30
N LYS A 313 -37.06 15.84 27.17
CA LYS A 313 -37.57 16.75 26.07
C LYS A 313 -36.44 17.61 25.43
N GLN A 314 -36.48 18.06 24.16
CA GLN A 314 -37.11 17.61 22.90
C GLN A 314 -36.43 18.35 21.70
N ASN A 315 -36.49 17.76 20.51
CA ASN A 315 -35.91 18.20 19.21
C ASN A 315 -35.89 19.70 18.87
N THR A 316 -34.84 20.12 18.15
CA THR A 316 -34.85 21.21 17.15
C THR A 316 -34.29 20.70 15.81
N PRO A 317 -34.80 21.18 14.65
CA PRO A 317 -34.33 20.75 13.34
C PRO A 317 -33.05 21.49 12.94
N TYR A 318 -32.07 20.78 12.38
CA TYR A 318 -30.84 21.37 11.86
C TYR A 318 -31.00 21.68 10.36
N GLU A 319 -31.44 22.90 10.07
CA GLU A 319 -31.44 23.45 8.72
C GLU A 319 -29.99 23.83 8.36
N ASN A 320 -29.48 23.35 7.23
CA ASN A 320 -28.08 23.53 6.85
C ASN A 320 -27.97 24.07 5.43
N ASP A 321 -28.03 25.39 5.32
CA ASP A 321 -27.88 26.15 4.08
C ASP A 321 -26.51 25.88 3.42
N ARG A 322 -26.53 25.09 2.34
CA ARG A 322 -25.34 24.87 1.50
C ARG A 322 -25.19 25.99 0.47
N HIS A 323 -24.87 27.21 0.93
CA HIS A 323 -24.30 28.22 0.04
C HIS A 323 -22.77 28.12 0.02
N SER A 324 -22.25 27.39 -0.98
CA SER A 324 -20.83 27.30 -1.25
C SER A 324 -20.31 28.62 -1.84
N SER A 325 -19.36 29.26 -1.18
CA SER A 325 -18.66 30.48 -1.65
C SER A 325 -17.67 30.23 -2.80
N VAL A 326 -17.68 29.04 -3.41
CA VAL A 326 -16.79 28.66 -4.53
C VAL A 326 -17.34 29.12 -5.90
N VAL A 327 -18.52 29.76 -5.94
CA VAL A 327 -19.20 30.18 -7.19
C VAL A 327 -18.86 31.62 -7.62
N GLU A 328 -18.27 32.45 -6.76
CA GLU A 328 -17.89 33.84 -7.13
C GLU A 328 -16.57 33.90 -7.91
N ASN A 329 -15.55 33.13 -7.49
CA ASN A 329 -14.23 33.12 -8.15
C ASN A 329 -14.23 32.60 -9.61
N VAL A 330 -15.33 32.02 -10.09
CA VAL A 330 -15.47 31.54 -11.49
C VAL A 330 -16.15 32.58 -12.39
N LYS A 331 -16.79 33.62 -11.84
CA LYS A 331 -17.41 34.69 -12.63
C LYS A 331 -16.42 35.77 -13.06
N ASP A 332 -15.44 36.09 -12.23
CA ASP A 332 -14.46 37.14 -12.56
C ASP A 332 -13.49 36.67 -13.67
N GLU A 333 -13.11 35.39 -13.67
CA GLU A 333 -12.22 34.81 -14.70
C GLU A 333 -12.88 34.69 -16.10
N ILE A 334 -14.21 34.82 -16.19
CA ILE A 334 -14.97 34.78 -17.46
C ILE A 334 -15.21 36.19 -18.06
N ASN A 335 -15.18 37.25 -17.23
CA ASN A 335 -15.43 38.62 -17.69
C ASN A 335 -14.17 39.31 -18.28
N ASP A 336 -12.97 38.85 -17.98
CA ASP A 336 -11.74 39.40 -18.59
C ASP A 336 -11.50 38.87 -20.02
N VAL A 337 -12.04 37.70 -20.38
CA VAL A 337 -11.88 37.10 -21.73
C VAL A 337 -12.80 37.78 -22.77
N SER A 338 -13.95 38.30 -22.35
CA SER A 338 -14.91 38.99 -23.23
C SER A 338 -14.52 40.43 -23.57
N ASN A 339 -13.71 41.11 -22.74
CA ASN A 339 -13.20 42.45 -23.03
C ASN A 339 -11.90 42.44 -23.87
N ALA A 340 -11.07 41.41 -23.75
CA ALA A 340 -9.83 41.27 -24.53
C ALA A 340 -10.06 40.93 -26.02
N SER A 341 -11.27 40.50 -26.40
CA SER A 341 -11.62 40.09 -27.76
C SER A 341 -12.17 41.22 -28.65
N ASN A 342 -12.59 42.35 -28.07
CA ASN A 342 -13.17 43.49 -28.80
C ASN A 342 -12.18 44.62 -29.16
N THR A 343 -10.88 44.48 -28.85
CA THR A 343 -9.86 45.55 -29.08
C THR A 343 -8.85 45.24 -30.20
N LYS A 344 -9.10 44.23 -31.04
CA LYS A 344 -8.24 43.89 -32.20
C LYS A 344 -8.91 44.01 -33.58
N SER A 345 -10.05 44.68 -33.65
CA SER A 345 -10.68 45.10 -34.92
C SER A 345 -10.95 46.61 -34.87
N ASP A 346 -9.90 47.42 -35.06
CA ASP A 346 -9.94 48.77 -35.67
C ASP A 346 -8.59 49.49 -35.54
N LYS A 347 -7.69 49.23 -36.51
CA LYS A 347 -6.76 50.19 -37.17
C LYS A 347 -5.65 49.49 -37.96
#